data_AF-A0A443HLF5-F1
#
_entry.id   AF-A0A443HLF5-F1
#
_cell.length_a   1.000
_cell.length_b   1.000
_cell.length_c   1.000
_cell.angle_alpha   90.00
_cell.angle_beta   90.00
_cell.angle_gamma   90.00
#
_symmetry.space_group_name_H-M   'P 1'
#
loop_
_entity.id
_entity.type
_entity.pdbx_description
1 polymer ?
#
loop_
_entity_poly.entity_id
_entity_poly.type
_entity_poly.pdbx_seq_one_letter_code
_entity_poly.pdbx_strand_id
1 'polypeptide(L)'
;MLQAQTPHVFSHQHQYPQAEPSWLQHQQQQHHQHQAQHQQHSSLAAQQHAQAQAAAAAAAVAQHQHYNQIAMSGNGAANARQGAGAGAMAAENALTTAASAMDGGISEENRKVFIWVAELLDPNRREAALMELSKKREQVPELALVIWHSFGVMTSLLQEIISVYPLLNPSQLTAAASNRVCNALALLQCVASHNETRTLFLNAHIPLFLYPFLNTTSKSRPFEYLRLTSLGVIGALVKNDSSDVINFLLTTEIIPLCLRIMETGSELSKTVAIFIVQKILLDDIGLAYICATYERFYAVGTVLSNMVTQLVEQQTVRLLKHVVRCFLRLSDNNRAREALRQCLPEPLRDATFSSVLRDDAATKRCLAQLLINLSDNVVDGTAATM
;
A
#
# COMPACT_ATOMS: atom_id res chain seq x y z
N MET A 1 102.54 -33.25 -11.25
CA MET A 1 103.18 -34.26 -12.12
C MET A 1 102.27 -34.49 -13.32
N LEU A 2 102.84 -34.71 -14.52
CA LEU A 2 102.33 -35.48 -15.69
C LEU A 2 100.80 -35.43 -15.99
N GLN A 3 100.25 -34.83 -17.05
CA GLN A 3 100.60 -34.70 -18.49
C GLN A 3 100.30 -35.96 -19.35
N ALA A 4 99.75 -35.73 -20.56
CA ALA A 4 99.43 -36.69 -21.65
C ALA A 4 98.18 -37.60 -21.46
N GLN A 5 97.38 -37.99 -22.48
CA GLN A 5 97.35 -37.64 -23.92
C GLN A 5 95.93 -37.88 -24.54
N THR A 6 95.72 -37.37 -25.75
CA THR A 6 94.49 -37.39 -26.61
C THR A 6 94.51 -38.62 -27.58
N PRO A 7 93.79 -38.72 -28.75
CA PRO A 7 92.65 -37.96 -29.36
C PRO A 7 91.55 -38.84 -30.07
N HIS A 8 90.70 -38.17 -30.89
CA HIS A 8 89.94 -38.61 -32.10
C HIS A 8 88.39 -38.76 -31.95
N VAL A 9 87.49 -38.55 -32.95
CA VAL A 9 87.55 -37.97 -34.35
C VAL A 9 86.12 -37.60 -34.89
N PHE A 10 85.96 -36.43 -35.54
CA PHE A 10 84.99 -36.02 -36.62
C PHE A 10 83.44 -36.18 -36.44
N SER A 11 82.53 -35.43 -37.13
CA SER A 11 82.57 -34.16 -37.91
C SER A 11 81.14 -33.65 -38.30
N HIS A 12 81.06 -32.43 -38.90
CA HIS A 12 79.91 -31.73 -39.54
C HIS A 12 78.77 -31.23 -38.62
N GLN A 13 78.35 -29.95 -38.55
CA GLN A 13 78.20 -28.80 -39.47
C GLN A 13 76.82 -28.72 -40.17
N HIS A 14 76.29 -27.49 -40.29
CA HIS A 14 75.06 -26.97 -40.94
C HIS A 14 73.90 -26.64 -39.97
N GLN A 15 73.04 -25.64 -40.18
CA GLN A 15 73.14 -24.32 -40.85
C GLN A 15 71.89 -23.49 -40.43
N TYR A 16 72.00 -22.18 -40.17
CA TYR A 16 70.82 -21.34 -39.85
C TYR A 16 69.98 -21.02 -41.10
N PRO A 17 68.64 -21.07 -41.02
CA PRO A 17 67.74 -20.30 -41.87
C PRO A 17 67.10 -19.10 -41.14
N GLN A 18 66.64 -18.11 -41.91
CA GLN A 18 66.05 -16.86 -41.42
C GLN A 18 64.58 -17.02 -40.98
N ALA A 19 64.10 -16.09 -40.15
CA ALA A 19 62.72 -16.05 -39.66
C ALA A 19 61.75 -15.43 -40.68
N GLU A 20 60.59 -16.05 -40.88
CA GLU A 20 59.46 -15.49 -41.63
C GLU A 20 58.55 -14.60 -40.76
N PRO A 21 57.92 -13.55 -41.32
CA PRO A 21 57.08 -12.59 -40.57
C PRO A 21 55.62 -13.04 -40.35
N SER A 22 55.31 -14.34 -40.40
CA SER A 22 53.93 -14.87 -40.35
C SER A 22 53.26 -14.81 -38.96
N TRP A 23 54.05 -14.90 -37.87
CA TRP A 23 53.54 -14.97 -36.51
C TRP A 23 52.90 -13.67 -35.99
N LEU A 24 53.40 -12.51 -36.42
CA LEU A 24 52.89 -11.20 -35.99
C LEU A 24 51.45 -10.94 -36.48
N GLN A 25 51.09 -11.45 -37.67
CA GLN A 25 49.77 -11.22 -38.25
C GLN A 25 48.68 -12.10 -37.62
N HIS A 26 49.03 -13.33 -37.22
CA HIS A 26 48.11 -14.22 -36.48
C HIS A 26 47.78 -13.70 -35.09
N GLN A 27 48.75 -13.12 -34.37
CA GLN A 27 48.54 -12.55 -33.04
C GLN A 27 47.62 -11.33 -33.07
N GLN A 28 47.74 -10.47 -34.09
CA GLN A 28 46.90 -9.29 -34.26
C GLN A 28 45.43 -9.65 -34.59
N GLN A 29 45.21 -10.77 -35.30
CA GLN A 29 43.88 -11.25 -35.68
C GLN A 29 43.14 -11.91 -34.52
N GLN A 30 43.82 -12.69 -33.66
CA GLN A 30 43.24 -13.19 -32.40
C GLN A 30 42.84 -12.06 -31.45
N HIS A 31 43.65 -10.99 -31.35
CA HIS A 31 43.35 -9.87 -30.46
C HIS A 31 42.07 -9.12 -30.85
N HIS A 32 41.82 -8.93 -32.16
CA HIS A 32 40.58 -8.35 -32.66
C HIS A 32 39.36 -9.23 -32.35
N GLN A 33 39.47 -10.55 -32.48
CA GLN A 33 38.36 -11.46 -32.27
C GLN A 33 37.94 -11.53 -30.79
N HIS A 34 38.90 -11.51 -29.87
CA HIS A 34 38.61 -11.40 -28.42
C HIS A 34 37.99 -10.05 -28.05
N GLN A 35 38.47 -8.95 -28.65
CA GLN A 35 37.96 -7.61 -28.36
C GLN A 35 36.50 -7.42 -28.86
N ALA A 36 36.16 -8.01 -30.02
CA ALA A 36 34.80 -8.02 -30.55
C ALA A 36 33.81 -8.83 -29.66
N GLN A 37 34.20 -10.02 -29.19
CA GLN A 37 33.38 -10.80 -28.26
C GLN A 37 33.16 -10.06 -26.93
N HIS A 38 34.19 -9.37 -26.40
CA HIS A 38 34.04 -8.65 -25.14
C HIS A 38 33.12 -7.42 -25.26
N GLN A 39 33.12 -6.73 -26.42
CA GLN A 39 32.16 -5.66 -26.73
C GLN A 39 30.73 -6.17 -26.90
N GLN A 40 30.50 -7.33 -27.50
CA GLN A 40 29.15 -7.93 -27.57
C GLN A 40 28.64 -8.35 -26.19
N HIS A 41 29.48 -8.93 -25.33
CA HIS A 41 29.05 -9.31 -23.98
C HIS A 41 28.76 -8.10 -23.09
N SER A 42 29.52 -7.00 -23.21
CA SER A 42 29.23 -5.79 -22.42
C SER A 42 27.99 -5.05 -22.92
N SER A 43 27.71 -5.03 -24.23
CA SER A 43 26.49 -4.42 -24.78
C SER A 43 25.24 -5.21 -24.39
N LEU A 44 25.26 -6.54 -24.45
CA LEU A 44 24.18 -7.40 -23.96
C LEU A 44 23.91 -7.22 -22.46
N ALA A 45 24.96 -7.15 -21.64
CA ALA A 45 24.81 -6.91 -20.20
C ALA A 45 24.24 -5.51 -19.90
N ALA A 46 24.74 -4.47 -20.59
CA ALA A 46 24.22 -3.10 -20.47
C ALA A 46 22.75 -3.01 -20.93
N GLN A 47 22.38 -3.72 -22.00
CA GLN A 47 21.02 -3.72 -22.54
C GLN A 47 20.04 -4.47 -21.62
N GLN A 48 20.45 -5.58 -21.00
CA GLN A 48 19.68 -6.23 -19.93
C GLN A 48 19.52 -5.33 -18.70
N HIS A 49 20.57 -4.61 -18.29
CA HIS A 49 20.49 -3.69 -17.14
C HIS A 49 19.58 -2.50 -17.44
N ALA A 50 19.64 -1.95 -18.65
CA ALA A 50 18.74 -0.90 -19.13
C ALA A 50 17.28 -1.38 -19.22
N GLN A 51 17.02 -2.61 -19.69
CA GLN A 51 15.67 -3.19 -19.67
C GLN A 51 15.17 -3.46 -18.25
N ALA A 52 16.02 -3.91 -17.33
CA ALA A 52 15.65 -4.07 -15.92
C ALA A 52 15.31 -2.73 -15.25
N GLN A 53 16.09 -1.67 -15.51
CA GLN A 53 15.80 -0.32 -15.03
C GLN A 53 14.54 0.27 -15.69
N ALA A 54 14.32 0.05 -16.99
CA ALA A 54 13.11 0.48 -17.69
C ALA A 54 11.85 -0.25 -17.17
N ALA A 55 11.93 -1.55 -16.90
CA ALA A 55 10.86 -2.32 -16.27
C ALA A 55 10.56 -1.85 -14.83
N ALA A 56 11.60 -1.56 -14.04
CA ALA A 56 11.46 -1.00 -12.70
C ALA A 56 10.86 0.42 -12.72
N ALA A 57 11.21 1.24 -13.71
CA ALA A 57 10.62 2.56 -13.92
C ALA A 57 9.16 2.47 -14.39
N ALA A 58 8.84 1.59 -15.34
CA ALA A 58 7.45 1.34 -15.77
C ALA A 58 6.57 0.83 -14.62
N ALA A 59 7.09 -0.08 -13.78
CA ALA A 59 6.41 -0.52 -12.55
C ALA A 59 6.22 0.63 -11.54
N ALA A 60 7.17 1.55 -11.42
CA ALA A 60 7.03 2.75 -10.58
C ALA A 60 5.97 3.72 -11.13
N VAL A 61 5.87 3.91 -12.45
CA VAL A 61 4.84 4.73 -13.10
C VAL A 61 3.45 4.10 -12.94
N ALA A 62 3.32 2.78 -13.10
CA ALA A 62 2.06 2.07 -12.84
C ALA A 62 1.63 2.17 -11.36
N GLN A 63 2.59 2.06 -10.42
CA GLN A 63 2.33 2.34 -9.00
C GLN A 63 1.87 3.79 -8.77
N HIS A 64 2.46 4.79 -9.45
CA HIS A 64 2.05 6.19 -9.34
C HIS A 64 0.69 6.53 -10.00
N GLN A 65 0.24 5.77 -11.00
CA GLN A 65 -1.12 5.96 -11.53
C GLN A 65 -2.18 5.43 -10.55
N HIS A 66 -1.96 4.25 -9.97
CA HIS A 66 -2.81 3.68 -8.91
C HIS A 66 -2.91 4.60 -7.67
N TYR A 67 -1.77 5.21 -7.30
CA TYR A 67 -1.59 6.16 -6.20
C TYR A 67 -2.46 7.42 -6.31
N ASN A 68 -2.60 7.99 -7.51
CA ASN A 68 -3.37 9.23 -7.70
C ASN A 68 -4.89 9.02 -7.67
N GLN A 69 -5.39 7.86 -8.13
CA GLN A 69 -6.85 7.61 -8.17
C GLN A 69 -7.45 7.30 -6.79
N ILE A 70 -6.72 6.59 -5.91
CA ILE A 70 -7.13 6.37 -4.51
C ILE A 70 -7.34 7.69 -3.76
N ALA A 71 -6.68 8.78 -4.17
CA ALA A 71 -6.81 10.10 -3.57
C ALA A 71 -8.08 10.87 -3.98
N MET A 72 -8.68 10.59 -5.15
CA MET A 72 -9.74 11.44 -5.73
C MET A 72 -11.18 11.00 -5.46
N SER A 73 -11.45 9.74 -5.12
CA SER A 73 -12.83 9.24 -4.85
C SER A 73 -13.39 9.65 -3.49
N GLY A 74 -13.20 10.92 -3.11
CA GLY A 74 -13.49 11.49 -1.78
C GLY A 74 -14.76 12.33 -1.66
N ASN A 75 -15.62 12.40 -2.70
CA ASN A 75 -16.87 13.19 -2.65
C ASN A 75 -17.91 12.68 -3.68
N GLY A 76 -19.16 12.50 -3.24
CA GLY A 76 -20.33 12.24 -4.12
C GLY A 76 -21.17 11.03 -3.68
N ALA A 77 -22.43 11.27 -3.28
CA ALA A 77 -23.34 10.22 -2.79
C ALA A 77 -24.79 10.40 -3.29
N ALA A 78 -25.44 9.24 -3.50
CA ALA A 78 -26.88 8.94 -3.35
C ALA A 78 -27.97 9.72 -4.13
N ASN A 79 -28.64 9.02 -5.07
CA ASN A 79 -30.09 8.69 -5.10
C ASN A 79 -30.48 8.11 -6.49
N ALA A 80 -31.62 7.43 -6.73
CA ALA A 80 -32.40 6.41 -6.01
C ALA A 80 -33.65 6.07 -6.89
N ARG A 81 -34.31 4.91 -6.66
CA ARG A 81 -35.66 4.51 -7.20
C ARG A 81 -35.73 4.13 -8.69
N GLN A 82 -36.64 3.27 -9.19
CA GLN A 82 -37.62 2.32 -8.59
C GLN A 82 -38.25 1.48 -9.72
N GLY A 83 -38.65 0.22 -9.48
CA GLY A 83 -39.45 -0.55 -10.45
C GLY A 83 -39.71 -1.99 -10.03
N ALA A 84 -40.97 -2.37 -9.81
CA ALA A 84 -41.40 -3.71 -9.42
C ALA A 84 -42.24 -4.37 -10.52
N GLY A 85 -42.27 -5.71 -10.58
CA GLY A 85 -43.11 -6.48 -11.49
C GLY A 85 -43.08 -7.97 -11.16
N ALA A 86 -44.24 -8.63 -11.12
CA ALA A 86 -44.42 -9.99 -10.61
C ALA A 86 -44.59 -11.04 -11.73
N GLY A 87 -44.46 -12.33 -11.38
CA GLY A 87 -44.84 -13.44 -12.25
C GLY A 87 -44.33 -14.79 -11.73
N ALA A 88 -45.25 -15.72 -11.41
CA ALA A 88 -44.93 -17.04 -10.86
C ALA A 88 -45.00 -18.16 -11.92
N MET A 89 -44.70 -19.40 -11.46
CA MET A 89 -44.93 -20.70 -12.13
C MET A 89 -43.84 -21.21 -13.09
N ALA A 90 -43.03 -22.17 -12.62
CA ALA A 90 -42.67 -23.43 -13.30
C ALA A 90 -41.51 -24.15 -12.57
N ALA A 91 -41.81 -24.85 -11.47
CA ALA A 91 -40.85 -25.77 -10.86
C ALA A 91 -40.99 -27.15 -11.52
N GLU A 92 -39.97 -27.60 -12.29
CA GLU A 92 -39.55 -29.01 -12.46
C GLU A 92 -38.45 -29.25 -13.53
N ASN A 93 -37.94 -28.21 -14.20
CA ASN A 93 -36.88 -28.38 -15.24
C ASN A 93 -35.57 -27.59 -14.97
N ALA A 94 -35.36 -27.15 -13.73
CA ALA A 94 -34.43 -26.06 -13.41
C ALA A 94 -32.92 -26.38 -13.52
N LEU A 95 -32.49 -27.66 -13.49
CA LEU A 95 -31.06 -28.00 -13.38
C LEU A 95 -30.34 -28.14 -14.72
N THR A 96 -31.02 -28.55 -15.80
CA THR A 96 -30.41 -28.80 -17.12
C THR A 96 -30.57 -27.65 -18.09
N THR A 97 -31.65 -26.85 -18.00
CA THR A 97 -31.85 -25.69 -18.90
C THR A 97 -31.11 -24.43 -18.43
N ALA A 98 -30.81 -24.31 -17.13
CA ALA A 98 -30.07 -23.16 -16.59
C ALA A 98 -28.65 -23.04 -17.19
N ALA A 99 -27.96 -24.17 -17.40
CA ALA A 99 -26.62 -24.19 -17.99
C ALA A 99 -26.57 -23.65 -19.43
N SER A 100 -27.64 -23.85 -20.21
CA SER A 100 -27.71 -23.40 -21.62
C SER A 100 -28.36 -22.03 -21.80
N ALA A 101 -29.15 -21.55 -20.83
CA ALA A 101 -29.77 -20.23 -20.88
C ALA A 101 -28.85 -19.09 -20.40
N MET A 102 -27.79 -19.39 -19.62
CA MET A 102 -26.87 -18.37 -19.10
C MET A 102 -25.71 -18.00 -20.03
N ASP A 103 -25.47 -18.77 -21.10
CA ASP A 103 -24.35 -18.54 -22.04
C ASP A 103 -24.60 -17.32 -22.96
N GLY A 104 -25.86 -16.93 -23.18
CA GLY A 104 -26.25 -15.90 -24.16
C GLY A 104 -26.14 -14.44 -23.72
N GLY A 105 -25.68 -14.14 -22.50
CA GLY A 105 -25.72 -12.76 -21.93
C GLY A 105 -24.50 -12.31 -21.12
N ILE A 106 -23.53 -13.19 -20.87
CA ILE A 106 -22.32 -12.83 -20.12
C ILE A 106 -21.29 -12.24 -21.07
N SER A 107 -20.97 -10.95 -20.91
CA SER A 107 -19.87 -10.31 -21.64
C SER A 107 -18.60 -11.16 -21.58
N GLU A 108 -17.85 -11.24 -22.68
CA GLU A 108 -16.60 -12.00 -22.76
C GLU A 108 -15.59 -11.58 -21.67
N GLU A 109 -15.66 -10.31 -21.26
CA GLU A 109 -14.91 -9.75 -20.14
C GLU A 109 -15.32 -10.35 -18.78
N ASN A 110 -16.62 -10.46 -18.49
CA ASN A 110 -17.12 -11.11 -17.29
C ASN A 110 -16.75 -12.60 -17.27
N ARG A 111 -16.77 -13.27 -18.43
CA ARG A 111 -16.32 -14.67 -18.55
C ARG A 111 -14.83 -14.83 -18.16
N LYS A 112 -13.98 -13.89 -18.57
CA LYS A 112 -12.55 -13.85 -18.17
C LYS A 112 -12.38 -13.63 -16.66
N VAL A 113 -13.22 -12.79 -16.03
CA VAL A 113 -13.21 -12.60 -14.57
C VAL A 113 -13.49 -13.91 -13.84
N PHE A 114 -14.54 -14.66 -14.21
CA PHE A 114 -14.85 -15.96 -13.57
C PHE A 114 -13.72 -16.98 -13.75
N ILE A 115 -13.07 -17.00 -14.93
CA ILE A 115 -11.90 -17.83 -15.21
C ILE A 115 -10.75 -17.48 -14.25
N TRP A 116 -10.38 -16.21 -14.11
CA TRP A 116 -9.33 -15.79 -13.17
C TRP A 116 -9.69 -16.05 -11.70
N VAL A 117 -10.97 -15.92 -11.31
CA VAL A 117 -11.41 -16.23 -9.95
C VAL A 117 -11.24 -17.72 -9.64
N ALA A 118 -11.58 -18.61 -10.58
CA ALA A 118 -11.30 -20.05 -10.44
C ALA A 118 -9.79 -20.34 -10.37
N GLU A 119 -8.97 -19.60 -11.12
CA GLU A 119 -7.51 -19.73 -11.14
C GLU A 119 -6.82 -19.33 -9.83
N LEU A 120 -7.49 -18.58 -8.95
CA LEU A 120 -6.96 -18.32 -7.60
C LEU A 120 -6.81 -19.61 -6.77
N LEU A 121 -7.55 -20.67 -7.11
CA LEU A 121 -7.47 -21.95 -6.41
C LEU A 121 -6.24 -22.78 -6.82
N ASP A 122 -5.71 -22.59 -8.03
CA ASP A 122 -4.50 -23.28 -8.52
C ASP A 122 -3.23 -22.50 -8.14
N PRO A 123 -2.36 -23.02 -7.25
CA PRO A 123 -1.14 -22.32 -6.83
C PRO A 123 -0.20 -21.90 -7.97
N ASN A 124 -0.24 -22.60 -9.11
CA ASN A 124 0.62 -22.31 -10.26
C ASN A 124 0.12 -21.13 -11.09
N ARG A 125 -1.19 -20.84 -11.04
CA ARG A 125 -1.86 -19.82 -11.87
C ARG A 125 -2.30 -18.60 -11.07
N ARG A 126 -2.47 -18.78 -9.76
CA ARG A 126 -2.89 -17.75 -8.80
C ARG A 126 -2.13 -16.43 -8.91
N GLU A 127 -0.81 -16.41 -9.11
CA GLU A 127 -0.05 -15.16 -9.20
C GLU A 127 -0.45 -14.30 -10.39
N ALA A 128 -0.68 -14.92 -11.56
CA ALA A 128 -1.19 -14.22 -12.74
C ALA A 128 -2.64 -13.77 -12.56
N ALA A 129 -3.49 -14.65 -12.00
CA ALA A 129 -4.89 -14.33 -11.71
C ALA A 129 -5.05 -13.17 -10.72
N LEU A 130 -4.24 -13.13 -9.66
CA LEU A 130 -4.18 -12.01 -8.70
C LEU A 130 -3.84 -10.69 -9.41
N MET A 131 -2.86 -10.71 -10.32
CA MET A 131 -2.44 -9.52 -11.06
C MET A 131 -3.51 -9.01 -12.03
N GLU A 132 -4.25 -9.89 -12.73
CA GLU A 132 -5.31 -9.44 -13.64
C GLU A 132 -6.58 -8.99 -12.89
N LEU A 133 -6.97 -9.71 -11.84
CA LEU A 133 -8.12 -9.31 -11.01
C LEU A 133 -7.87 -7.99 -10.27
N SER A 134 -6.65 -7.74 -9.76
CA SER A 134 -6.34 -6.49 -9.06
C SER A 134 -6.46 -5.26 -9.97
N LYS A 135 -6.15 -5.39 -11.26
CA LYS A 135 -6.39 -4.35 -12.29
C LYS A 135 -7.88 -4.15 -12.60
N LYS A 136 -8.68 -5.22 -12.52
CA LYS A 136 -10.12 -5.20 -12.88
C LYS A 136 -11.06 -4.80 -11.75
N ARG A 137 -10.58 -4.67 -10.51
CA ARG A 137 -11.37 -4.38 -9.30
C ARG A 137 -12.26 -3.12 -9.36
N GLU A 138 -11.92 -2.14 -10.20
CA GLU A 138 -12.67 -0.89 -10.36
C GLU A 138 -13.61 -0.91 -11.58
N GLN A 139 -13.44 -1.89 -12.49
CA GLN A 139 -14.21 -2.03 -13.73
C GLN A 139 -15.37 -3.01 -13.57
N VAL A 140 -15.35 -3.85 -12.52
CA VAL A 140 -16.32 -4.93 -12.26
C VAL A 140 -16.93 -4.72 -10.88
N PRO A 141 -18.08 -4.01 -10.75
CA PRO A 141 -18.69 -3.69 -9.45
C PRO A 141 -18.97 -4.92 -8.58
N GLU A 142 -19.47 -5.99 -9.21
CA GLU A 142 -19.84 -7.25 -8.56
C GLU A 142 -18.65 -8.12 -8.14
N LEU A 143 -17.41 -7.72 -8.43
CA LEU A 143 -16.23 -8.56 -8.17
C LEU A 143 -16.10 -8.92 -6.69
N ALA A 144 -16.49 -8.02 -5.78
CA ALA A 144 -16.50 -8.29 -4.34
C ALA A 144 -17.42 -9.46 -3.96
N LEU A 145 -18.63 -9.52 -4.54
CA LEU A 145 -19.56 -10.63 -4.33
C LEU A 145 -18.98 -11.94 -4.89
N VAL A 146 -18.46 -11.90 -6.12
CA VAL A 146 -17.88 -13.08 -6.78
C VAL A 146 -16.69 -13.62 -5.97
N ILE A 147 -15.81 -12.76 -5.48
CA ILE A 147 -14.66 -13.17 -4.65
C ILE A 147 -15.10 -13.76 -3.32
N TRP A 148 -16.12 -13.17 -2.67
CA TRP A 148 -16.58 -13.64 -1.36
C TRP A 148 -17.34 -14.97 -1.43
N HIS A 149 -18.24 -15.12 -2.41
CA HIS A 149 -19.14 -16.28 -2.51
C HIS A 149 -18.54 -17.44 -3.32
N SER A 150 -17.44 -17.24 -4.05
CA SER A 150 -16.73 -18.33 -4.74
C SER A 150 -15.99 -19.24 -3.74
N PHE A 151 -16.26 -20.54 -3.84
CA PHE A 151 -15.67 -21.56 -2.96
C PHE A 151 -14.12 -21.49 -2.93
N GLY A 152 -13.53 -21.46 -1.74
CA GLY A 152 -12.08 -21.51 -1.52
C GLY A 152 -11.30 -20.24 -1.88
N VAL A 153 -11.94 -19.21 -2.47
CA VAL A 153 -11.24 -17.99 -2.92
C VAL A 153 -10.75 -17.16 -1.75
N MET A 154 -11.60 -16.87 -0.76
CA MET A 154 -11.19 -16.15 0.46
C MET A 154 -10.07 -16.89 1.23
N THR A 155 -10.12 -18.21 1.28
CA THR A 155 -9.05 -19.05 1.86
C THR A 155 -7.74 -18.90 1.08
N SER A 156 -7.81 -18.84 -0.25
CA SER A 156 -6.64 -18.63 -1.12
C SER A 156 -6.03 -17.25 -0.92
N LEU A 157 -6.84 -16.19 -0.77
CA LEU A 157 -6.36 -14.84 -0.46
C LEU A 157 -5.69 -14.75 0.92
N LEU A 158 -6.26 -15.43 1.93
CA LEU A 158 -5.63 -15.53 3.25
C LEU A 158 -4.31 -16.34 3.20
N GLN A 159 -4.23 -17.36 2.35
CA GLN A 159 -2.99 -18.14 2.14
C GLN A 159 -1.84 -17.25 1.63
N GLU A 160 -2.13 -16.27 0.77
CA GLU A 160 -1.15 -15.31 0.26
C GLU A 160 -0.70 -14.28 1.31
N ILE A 161 -1.49 -14.03 2.35
CA ILE A 161 -1.09 -13.21 3.49
C ILE A 161 -0.16 -13.99 4.42
N ILE A 162 -0.57 -15.18 4.85
CA ILE A 162 0.19 -15.98 5.84
C ILE A 162 1.52 -16.49 5.29
N SER A 163 1.64 -16.70 3.97
CA SER A 163 2.90 -17.10 3.32
C SER A 163 3.99 -16.03 3.44
N VAL A 164 3.61 -14.77 3.67
CA VAL A 164 4.53 -13.64 3.84
C VAL A 164 4.99 -13.46 5.28
N TYR A 165 4.28 -14.01 6.28
CA TYR A 165 4.64 -13.84 7.69
C TYR A 165 6.09 -14.24 8.04
N PRO A 166 6.66 -15.35 7.55
CA PRO A 166 8.07 -15.71 7.79
C PRO A 166 9.08 -14.69 7.24
N LEU A 167 8.69 -13.88 6.26
CA LEU A 167 9.54 -12.87 5.60
C LEU A 167 9.52 -11.50 6.30
N LEU A 168 8.67 -11.33 7.33
CA LEU A 168 8.57 -10.07 8.09
C LEU A 168 9.69 -9.93 9.11
N ASN A 169 10.03 -11.02 9.80
CA ASN A 169 11.05 -11.08 10.84
C ASN A 169 11.88 -12.38 10.74
N PRO A 170 13.17 -12.34 10.35
CA PRO A 170 13.90 -11.15 9.90
C PRO A 170 13.31 -10.56 8.61
N SER A 171 13.56 -9.27 8.35
CA SER A 171 12.91 -8.51 7.27
C SER A 171 13.43 -8.86 5.86
N GLN A 172 13.08 -10.05 5.37
CA GLN A 172 13.54 -10.66 4.12
C GLN A 172 12.58 -10.48 2.93
N LEU A 173 11.49 -9.70 3.09
CA LEU A 173 10.50 -9.48 2.04
C LEU A 173 11.10 -8.89 0.75
N THR A 174 10.99 -9.65 -0.34
CA THR A 174 11.43 -9.21 -1.68
C THR A 174 10.37 -8.35 -2.37
N ALA A 175 10.78 -7.59 -3.39
CA ALA A 175 9.85 -6.77 -4.18
C ALA A 175 8.79 -7.62 -4.92
N ALA A 176 9.16 -8.81 -5.41
CA ALA A 176 8.22 -9.73 -6.07
C ALA A 176 7.17 -10.26 -5.08
N ALA A 177 7.60 -10.75 -3.92
CA ALA A 177 6.69 -11.25 -2.88
C ALA A 177 5.75 -10.14 -2.36
N SER A 178 6.28 -8.92 -2.14
CA SER A 178 5.48 -7.74 -1.78
C SER A 178 4.44 -7.41 -2.85
N ASN A 179 4.81 -7.35 -4.13
CA ASN A 179 3.87 -7.10 -5.22
C ASN A 179 2.76 -8.16 -5.31
N ARG A 180 3.11 -9.44 -5.16
CA ARG A 180 2.17 -10.56 -5.19
C ARG A 180 1.14 -10.48 -4.07
N VAL A 181 1.56 -10.31 -2.81
CA VAL A 181 0.61 -10.17 -1.69
C VAL A 181 -0.19 -8.87 -1.78
N CYS A 182 0.40 -7.76 -2.26
CA CYS A 182 -0.34 -6.52 -2.47
C CYS A 182 -1.46 -6.65 -3.51
N ASN A 183 -1.33 -7.51 -4.52
CA ASN A 183 -2.45 -7.84 -5.41
C ASN A 183 -3.60 -8.54 -4.65
N ALA A 184 -3.29 -9.49 -3.75
CA ALA A 184 -4.31 -10.12 -2.89
C ALA A 184 -4.95 -9.10 -1.92
N LEU A 185 -4.15 -8.21 -1.33
CA LEU A 185 -4.65 -7.11 -0.49
C LEU A 185 -5.57 -6.14 -1.27
N ALA A 186 -5.26 -5.86 -2.54
CA ALA A 186 -6.10 -5.02 -3.40
C ALA A 186 -7.47 -5.66 -3.70
N LEU A 187 -7.56 -7.00 -3.71
CA LEU A 187 -8.82 -7.74 -3.80
C LEU A 187 -9.58 -7.73 -2.47
N LEU A 188 -8.89 -7.93 -1.34
CA LEU A 188 -9.50 -7.79 -0.01
C LEU A 188 -10.01 -6.36 0.26
N GLN A 189 -9.34 -5.34 -0.30
CA GLN A 189 -9.82 -3.96 -0.30
C GLN A 189 -11.15 -3.80 -1.06
N CYS A 190 -11.31 -4.49 -2.20
CA CYS A 190 -12.56 -4.52 -2.96
C CYS A 190 -13.69 -5.13 -2.10
N VAL A 191 -13.46 -6.30 -1.51
CA VAL A 191 -14.40 -6.99 -0.60
C VAL A 191 -14.79 -6.14 0.62
N ALA A 192 -13.82 -5.46 1.25
CA ALA A 192 -14.04 -4.55 2.37
C ALA A 192 -14.83 -3.29 1.97
N SER A 193 -14.69 -2.83 0.72
CA SER A 193 -15.35 -1.64 0.20
C SER A 193 -16.82 -1.87 -0.18
N HIS A 194 -17.21 -3.10 -0.52
CA HIS A 194 -18.56 -3.42 -1.01
C HIS A 194 -19.58 -3.59 0.13
N ASN A 195 -20.82 -3.12 -0.06
CA ASN A 195 -21.80 -2.99 1.02
C ASN A 195 -22.22 -4.32 1.65
N GLU A 196 -22.44 -5.35 0.83
CA GLU A 196 -22.95 -6.65 1.29
C GLU A 196 -21.88 -7.52 1.95
N THR A 197 -20.62 -7.43 1.49
CA THR A 197 -19.52 -8.26 1.98
C THR A 197 -18.75 -7.64 3.14
N ARG A 198 -18.83 -6.32 3.35
CA ARG A 198 -18.11 -5.60 4.41
C ARG A 198 -18.38 -6.16 5.81
N THR A 199 -19.64 -6.36 6.16
CA THR A 199 -20.03 -6.89 7.48
C THR A 199 -19.55 -8.35 7.63
N LEU A 200 -19.62 -9.14 6.56
CA LEU A 200 -19.13 -10.51 6.55
C LEU A 200 -17.60 -10.57 6.71
N PHE A 201 -16.87 -9.67 6.04
CA PHE A 201 -15.42 -9.49 6.14
C PHE A 201 -14.96 -9.08 7.55
N LEU A 202 -15.72 -8.18 8.19
CA LEU A 202 -15.51 -7.75 9.57
C LEU A 202 -15.74 -8.91 10.55
N ASN A 203 -16.89 -9.59 10.42
CA ASN A 203 -17.27 -10.71 11.28
C ASN A 203 -16.32 -11.92 11.14
N ALA A 204 -15.72 -12.11 9.95
CA ALA A 204 -14.66 -13.09 9.72
C ALA A 204 -13.29 -12.70 10.31
N HIS A 205 -13.17 -11.54 10.98
CA HIS A 205 -11.96 -11.03 11.62
C HIS A 205 -10.73 -10.90 10.68
N ILE A 206 -10.97 -10.85 9.36
CA ILE A 206 -9.92 -10.75 8.32
C ILE A 206 -8.97 -9.55 8.53
N PRO A 207 -9.42 -8.36 9.02
CA PRO A 207 -8.50 -7.24 9.29
C PRO A 207 -7.31 -7.59 10.19
N LEU A 208 -7.47 -8.54 11.12
CA LEU A 208 -6.41 -8.92 12.07
C LEU A 208 -5.20 -9.57 11.38
N PHE A 209 -5.42 -10.24 10.24
CA PHE A 209 -4.34 -10.80 9.42
C PHE A 209 -3.43 -9.72 8.80
N LEU A 210 -3.86 -8.46 8.80
CA LEU A 210 -3.08 -7.34 8.26
C LEU A 210 -2.20 -6.66 9.32
N TYR A 211 -2.47 -6.90 10.61
CA TYR A 211 -1.76 -6.21 11.70
C TYR A 211 -0.27 -6.58 11.79
N PRO A 212 0.16 -7.84 11.53
CA PRO A 212 1.58 -8.16 11.41
C PRO A 212 2.29 -7.31 10.34
N PHE A 213 1.63 -6.97 9.23
CA PHE A 213 2.18 -6.09 8.20
C PHE A 213 2.30 -4.64 8.68
N LEU A 214 1.25 -4.11 9.32
CA LEU A 214 1.22 -2.74 9.88
C LEU A 214 2.26 -2.54 11.00
N ASN A 215 2.57 -3.59 11.76
CA ASN A 215 3.55 -3.57 12.85
C ASN A 215 5.01 -3.49 12.37
N THR A 216 5.28 -3.70 11.07
CA THR A 216 6.65 -3.67 10.53
C THR A 216 7.28 -2.28 10.52
N THR A 217 8.60 -2.23 10.77
CA THR A 217 9.38 -0.99 10.89
C THR A 217 10.40 -0.79 9.77
N SER A 218 10.62 -1.80 8.92
CA SER A 218 11.57 -1.72 7.81
C SER A 218 11.15 -0.66 6.78
N LYS A 219 12.07 0.27 6.49
CA LYS A 219 11.87 1.38 5.53
C LYS A 219 12.18 1.00 4.07
N SER A 220 12.44 -0.28 3.78
CA SER A 220 12.67 -0.70 2.39
C SER A 220 11.36 -0.65 1.59
N ARG A 221 11.46 -0.35 0.29
CA ARG A 221 10.30 -0.18 -0.61
C ARG A 221 9.27 -1.34 -0.55
N PRO A 222 9.66 -2.63 -0.45
CA PRO A 222 8.70 -3.72 -0.28
C PRO A 222 7.83 -3.63 0.99
N PHE A 223 8.40 -3.14 2.11
CA PHE A 223 7.69 -3.00 3.38
C PHE A 223 6.87 -1.71 3.48
N GLU A 224 7.33 -0.60 2.88
CA GLU A 224 6.51 0.62 2.73
C GLU A 224 5.27 0.33 1.86
N TYR A 225 5.44 -0.36 0.73
CA TYR A 225 4.32 -0.72 -0.15
C TYR A 225 3.33 -1.68 0.54
N LEU A 226 3.84 -2.70 1.23
CA LEU A 226 3.02 -3.65 2.00
C LEU A 226 2.17 -2.94 3.07
N ARG A 227 2.76 -2.02 3.84
CA ARG A 227 2.04 -1.23 4.86
C ARG A 227 1.00 -0.31 4.24
N LEU A 228 1.34 0.40 3.16
CA LEU A 228 0.40 1.30 2.47
C LEU A 228 -0.82 0.54 1.93
N THR A 229 -0.61 -0.61 1.28
CA THR A 229 -1.72 -1.42 0.74
C THR A 229 -2.56 -2.04 1.87
N SER A 230 -1.93 -2.46 2.97
CA SER A 230 -2.64 -2.95 4.17
C SER A 230 -3.52 -1.86 4.81
N LEU A 231 -2.98 -0.64 4.96
CA LEU A 231 -3.76 0.53 5.39
C LEU A 231 -4.90 0.85 4.41
N GLY A 232 -4.73 0.59 3.12
CA GLY A 232 -5.78 0.75 2.11
C GLY A 232 -7.01 -0.11 2.38
N VAL A 233 -6.84 -1.34 2.88
CA VAL A 233 -7.95 -2.23 3.27
C VAL A 233 -8.68 -1.66 4.49
N ILE A 234 -7.95 -1.27 5.55
CA ILE A 234 -8.55 -0.67 6.76
C ILE A 234 -9.25 0.65 6.43
N GLY A 235 -8.63 1.48 5.58
CA GLY A 235 -9.20 2.73 5.07
C GLY A 235 -10.51 2.54 4.29
N ALA A 236 -10.67 1.42 3.58
CA ALA A 236 -11.91 1.09 2.89
C ALA A 236 -13.05 0.72 3.86
N LEU A 237 -12.75 0.02 4.96
CA LEU A 237 -13.74 -0.32 6.00
C LEU A 237 -14.30 0.95 6.66
N VAL A 238 -13.43 1.82 7.16
CA VAL A 238 -13.83 3.05 7.88
C VAL A 238 -14.46 4.12 6.98
N LYS A 239 -14.37 3.97 5.64
CA LYS A 239 -14.90 4.99 4.71
C LYS A 239 -16.41 5.22 4.87
N ASN A 240 -17.15 4.18 5.28
CA ASN A 240 -18.62 4.15 5.32
C ASN A 240 -19.23 4.58 6.67
N ASP A 241 -18.43 5.13 7.59
CA ASP A 241 -18.91 5.72 8.85
C ASP A 241 -19.78 4.78 9.71
N SER A 242 -19.48 3.48 9.68
CA SER A 242 -20.16 2.46 10.48
C SER A 242 -19.52 2.34 11.87
N SER A 243 -20.29 2.64 12.92
CA SER A 243 -19.84 2.52 14.31
C SER A 243 -19.45 1.08 14.70
N ASP A 244 -20.02 0.06 14.08
CA ASP A 244 -19.61 -1.34 14.30
C ASP A 244 -18.16 -1.60 13.85
N VAL A 245 -17.77 -1.01 12.71
CA VAL A 245 -16.38 -1.04 12.22
C VAL A 245 -15.46 -0.29 13.17
N ILE A 246 -15.89 0.87 13.68
CA ILE A 246 -15.10 1.64 14.65
C ILE A 246 -14.93 0.84 15.95
N ASN A 247 -16.01 0.31 16.52
CA ASN A 247 -15.98 -0.48 17.74
C ASN A 247 -15.06 -1.71 17.61
N PHE A 248 -15.17 -2.47 16.51
CA PHE A 248 -14.23 -3.55 16.19
C PHE A 248 -12.79 -3.05 16.24
N LEU A 249 -12.45 -2.00 15.48
CA LEU A 249 -11.09 -1.46 15.38
C LEU A 249 -10.53 -0.92 16.71
N LEU A 250 -11.39 -0.42 17.60
CA LEU A 250 -11.02 -0.01 18.96
C LEU A 250 -10.67 -1.22 19.83
N THR A 251 -11.51 -2.28 19.81
CA THR A 251 -11.26 -3.51 20.58
C THR A 251 -10.02 -4.29 20.14
N THR A 252 -9.51 -4.02 18.92
CA THR A 252 -8.38 -4.72 18.32
C THR A 252 -7.09 -3.87 18.25
N GLU A 253 -7.06 -2.70 18.91
CA GLU A 253 -5.86 -1.85 19.02
C GLU A 253 -5.30 -1.30 17.68
N ILE A 254 -6.15 -0.88 16.74
CA ILE A 254 -5.63 -0.24 15.50
C ILE A 254 -4.89 1.09 15.76
N ILE A 255 -5.26 1.81 16.82
CA ILE A 255 -4.77 3.18 17.08
C ILE A 255 -3.24 3.22 17.27
N PRO A 256 -2.62 2.41 18.16
CA PRO A 256 -1.16 2.34 18.27
C PRO A 256 -0.43 2.06 16.95
N LEU A 257 -0.98 1.20 16.08
CA LEU A 257 -0.40 0.90 14.77
C LEU A 257 -0.47 2.12 13.85
N CYS A 258 -1.61 2.80 13.77
CA CYS A 258 -1.76 4.01 12.97
C CYS A 258 -0.87 5.16 13.48
N LEU A 259 -0.78 5.37 14.80
CA LEU A 259 0.06 6.43 15.39
C LEU A 259 1.55 6.23 15.07
N ARG A 260 2.07 5.00 15.16
CA ARG A 260 3.47 4.70 14.78
C ARG A 260 3.75 5.00 13.31
N ILE A 261 2.80 4.70 12.43
CA ILE A 261 2.93 4.97 10.99
C ILE A 261 2.80 6.46 10.70
N MET A 262 1.89 7.18 11.36
CA MET A 262 1.76 8.65 11.31
C MET A 262 3.05 9.37 11.71
N GLU A 263 3.80 8.82 12.67
CA GLU A 263 5.07 9.38 13.10
C GLU A 263 6.23 9.06 12.13
N THR A 264 6.37 7.80 11.71
CA THR A 264 7.64 7.30 11.09
C THR A 264 7.56 6.79 9.65
N GLY A 265 6.35 6.61 9.09
CA GLY A 265 6.16 6.06 7.73
C GLY A 265 6.35 7.06 6.60
N SER A 266 6.25 6.58 5.35
CA SER A 266 6.13 7.44 4.16
C SER A 266 4.92 8.39 4.22
N GLU A 267 5.00 9.54 3.54
CA GLU A 267 3.94 10.58 3.50
C GLU A 267 2.53 10.02 3.19
N LEU A 268 2.46 9.00 2.34
CA LEU A 268 1.21 8.33 1.95
C LEU A 268 0.68 7.45 3.07
N SER A 269 1.57 6.66 3.68
CA SER A 269 1.23 5.82 4.82
C SER A 269 0.77 6.69 5.99
N LYS A 270 1.43 7.84 6.22
CA LYS A 270 0.96 8.88 7.15
C LYS A 270 -0.42 9.39 6.77
N THR A 271 -0.67 9.69 5.49
CA THR A 271 -1.95 10.21 4.98
C THR A 271 -3.10 9.23 5.17
N VAL A 272 -2.89 7.92 4.90
CA VAL A 272 -3.94 6.91 5.10
C VAL A 272 -4.13 6.60 6.59
N ALA A 273 -3.04 6.53 7.37
CA ALA A 273 -3.12 6.29 8.81
C ALA A 273 -3.85 7.43 9.55
N ILE A 274 -3.55 8.71 9.25
CA ILE A 274 -4.28 9.83 9.84
C ILE A 274 -5.73 9.90 9.34
N PHE A 275 -6.03 9.49 8.10
CA PHE A 275 -7.41 9.35 7.65
C PHE A 275 -8.21 8.32 8.47
N ILE A 276 -7.59 7.17 8.80
CA ILE A 276 -8.21 6.15 9.67
C ILE A 276 -8.43 6.71 11.08
N VAL A 277 -7.42 7.34 11.69
CA VAL A 277 -7.55 7.98 13.01
C VAL A 277 -8.60 9.10 13.01
N GLN A 278 -8.68 9.89 11.93
CA GLN A 278 -9.72 10.92 11.79
C GLN A 278 -11.12 10.30 11.70
N LYS A 279 -11.31 9.20 10.98
CA LYS A 279 -12.60 8.49 10.92
C LYS A 279 -13.00 7.89 12.27
N ILE A 280 -12.05 7.36 13.03
CA ILE A 280 -12.28 6.93 14.42
C ILE A 280 -12.68 8.12 15.30
N LEU A 281 -11.98 9.25 15.22
CA LEU A 281 -12.32 10.45 15.99
C LEU A 281 -13.68 11.05 15.64
N LEU A 282 -14.13 10.94 14.38
CA LEU A 282 -15.43 11.45 13.96
C LEU A 282 -16.59 10.71 14.61
N ASP A 283 -16.46 9.41 14.84
CA ASP A 283 -17.43 8.61 15.58
C ASP A 283 -17.39 8.92 17.10
N ASP A 284 -18.55 8.97 17.76
CA ASP A 284 -18.65 9.34 19.17
C ASP A 284 -18.02 8.29 20.11
N ILE A 285 -18.07 7.00 19.76
CA ILE A 285 -17.43 5.92 20.52
C ILE A 285 -15.90 6.07 20.42
N GLY A 286 -15.39 6.37 19.22
CA GLY A 286 -13.96 6.60 18.99
C GLY A 286 -13.41 7.86 19.66
N LEU A 287 -14.15 8.97 19.64
CA LEU A 287 -13.80 10.18 20.42
C LEU A 287 -13.80 9.88 21.92
N ALA A 288 -14.85 9.24 22.44
CA ALA A 288 -14.95 8.87 23.85
C ALA A 288 -13.80 7.94 24.27
N TYR A 289 -13.43 6.95 23.44
CA TYR A 289 -12.33 6.02 23.71
C TYR A 289 -10.98 6.72 23.82
N ILE A 290 -10.69 7.65 22.91
CA ILE A 290 -9.41 8.39 22.87
C ILE A 290 -9.32 9.37 24.04
N CYS A 291 -10.42 10.05 24.37
CA CYS A 291 -10.49 11.00 25.49
C CYS A 291 -10.79 10.35 26.86
N ALA A 292 -10.91 9.01 26.92
CA ALA A 292 -11.22 8.28 28.16
C ALA A 292 -10.13 8.41 29.23
N THR A 293 -8.86 8.44 28.82
CA THR A 293 -7.70 8.57 29.71
C THR A 293 -6.71 9.60 29.19
N TYR A 294 -5.96 10.22 30.11
CA TYR A 294 -4.90 11.16 29.73
C TYR A 294 -3.86 10.49 28.83
N GLU A 295 -3.45 9.25 29.10
CA GLU A 295 -2.47 8.51 28.31
C GLU A 295 -2.87 8.36 26.84
N ARG A 296 -4.13 7.97 26.57
CA ARG A 296 -4.64 7.82 25.19
C ARG A 296 -4.73 9.16 24.47
N PHE A 297 -5.21 10.20 25.16
CA PHE A 297 -5.25 11.55 24.62
C PHE A 297 -3.83 12.07 24.30
N TYR A 298 -2.89 11.95 25.22
CA TYR A 298 -1.51 12.40 25.03
C TYR A 298 -0.78 11.63 23.94
N ALA A 299 -1.02 10.32 23.79
CA ALA A 299 -0.45 9.53 22.70
C ALA A 299 -0.90 10.06 21.32
N VAL A 300 -2.19 10.33 21.14
CA VAL A 300 -2.72 10.93 19.89
C VAL A 300 -2.24 12.37 19.72
N GLY A 301 -2.35 13.20 20.76
CA GLY A 301 -1.99 14.61 20.74
C GLY A 301 -0.51 14.85 20.42
N THR A 302 0.40 14.06 21.01
CA THR A 302 1.85 14.17 20.78
C THR A 302 2.21 13.87 19.33
N VAL A 303 1.66 12.80 18.75
CA VAL A 303 1.92 12.45 17.34
C VAL A 303 1.33 13.51 16.39
N LEU A 304 0.13 14.03 16.66
CA LEU A 304 -0.43 15.14 15.89
C LEU A 304 0.43 16.40 15.99
N SER A 305 0.95 16.75 17.16
CA SER A 305 1.88 17.87 17.35
C SER A 305 3.20 17.67 16.60
N ASN A 306 3.79 16.47 16.66
CA ASN A 306 4.99 16.12 15.90
C ASN A 306 4.74 16.24 14.38
N MET A 307 3.54 15.89 13.90
CA MET A 307 3.16 16.10 12.50
C MET A 307 3.02 17.59 12.16
N VAL A 308 2.46 18.44 13.04
CA VAL A 308 2.43 19.91 12.80
C VAL A 308 3.83 20.45 12.60
N THR A 309 4.78 20.10 13.46
CA THR A 309 6.18 20.56 13.35
C THR A 309 6.80 20.17 12.01
N GLN A 310 6.60 18.92 11.55
CA GLN A 310 7.07 18.46 10.24
C GLN A 310 6.39 19.20 9.06
N LEU A 311 5.13 19.61 9.22
CA LEU A 311 4.36 20.30 8.19
C LEU A 311 4.78 21.74 7.95
N VAL A 312 5.46 22.40 8.91
CA VAL A 312 6.01 23.75 8.72
C VAL A 312 7.03 23.76 7.57
N GLU A 313 7.90 22.75 7.51
CA GLU A 313 8.90 22.58 6.46
C GLU A 313 8.31 21.95 5.19
N GLN A 314 7.50 20.90 5.33
CA GLN A 314 7.03 20.09 4.19
C GLN A 314 5.83 20.72 3.46
N GLN A 315 5.04 21.55 4.13
CA GLN A 315 3.85 22.24 3.60
C GLN A 315 2.81 21.32 2.91
N THR A 316 2.77 20.03 3.27
CA THR A 316 1.85 19.03 2.71
C THR A 316 0.38 19.31 3.11
N VAL A 317 -0.32 20.10 2.30
CA VAL A 317 -1.72 20.54 2.50
C VAL A 317 -2.65 19.39 2.91
N ARG A 318 -2.51 18.22 2.27
CA ARG A 318 -3.40 17.06 2.52
C ARG A 318 -3.25 16.51 3.94
N LEU A 319 -2.03 16.42 4.47
CA LEU A 319 -1.77 16.00 5.84
C LEU A 319 -2.27 17.06 6.83
N LEU A 320 -1.96 18.34 6.59
CA LEU A 320 -2.43 19.46 7.42
C LEU A 320 -3.95 19.47 7.57
N LYS A 321 -4.69 19.23 6.48
CA LYS A 321 -6.15 19.11 6.47
C LYS A 321 -6.69 18.01 7.38
N HIS A 322 -6.03 16.86 7.45
CA HIS A 322 -6.39 15.79 8.38
C HIS A 322 -6.02 16.16 9.83
N VAL A 323 -4.83 16.73 10.07
CA VAL A 323 -4.37 17.17 11.40
C VAL A 323 -5.33 18.20 12.01
N VAL A 324 -5.69 19.25 11.27
CA VAL A 324 -6.63 20.29 11.72
C VAL A 324 -7.99 19.69 12.09
N ARG A 325 -8.48 18.72 11.30
CA ARG A 325 -9.76 18.04 11.58
C ARG A 325 -9.69 17.13 12.81
N CYS A 326 -8.56 16.47 13.05
CA CYS A 326 -8.36 15.69 14.28
C CYS A 326 -8.37 16.59 15.52
N PHE A 327 -7.64 17.72 15.49
CA PHE A 327 -7.66 18.68 16.60
C PHE A 327 -9.03 19.34 16.81
N LEU A 328 -9.72 19.72 15.73
CA LEU A 328 -11.09 20.25 15.81
C LEU A 328 -12.02 19.25 16.50
N ARG A 329 -12.02 17.99 16.07
CA ARG A 329 -12.88 16.95 16.66
C ARG A 329 -12.50 16.61 18.11
N LEU A 330 -11.21 16.64 18.45
CA LEU A 330 -10.76 16.53 19.85
C LEU A 330 -11.28 17.68 20.73
N SER A 331 -11.47 18.89 20.16
CA SER A 331 -12.01 20.04 20.90
C SER A 331 -13.50 19.93 21.24
N ASP A 332 -14.24 18.96 20.67
CA ASP A 332 -15.64 18.68 21.03
C ASP A 332 -15.75 18.02 22.42
N ASN A 333 -14.68 17.39 22.91
CA ASN A 333 -14.62 16.79 24.25
C ASN A 333 -14.08 17.80 25.28
N ASN A 334 -14.83 18.08 26.35
CA ASN A 334 -14.46 19.09 27.36
C ASN A 334 -13.04 18.91 27.94
N ARG A 335 -12.65 17.69 28.33
CA ARG A 335 -11.33 17.43 28.94
C ARG A 335 -10.19 17.61 27.94
N ALA A 336 -10.38 17.12 26.71
CA ALA A 336 -9.41 17.30 25.64
C ALA A 336 -9.31 18.78 25.22
N ARG A 337 -10.43 19.50 25.16
CA ARG A 337 -10.50 20.95 24.91
C ARG A 337 -9.69 21.75 25.92
N GLU A 338 -9.84 21.46 27.22
CA GLU A 338 -9.04 22.07 28.29
C GLU A 338 -7.54 21.83 28.11
N ALA A 339 -7.13 20.60 27.83
CA ALA A 339 -5.72 20.27 27.57
C ALA A 339 -5.19 20.98 26.31
N LEU A 340 -5.97 21.03 25.22
CA LEU A 340 -5.60 21.71 23.97
C LEU A 340 -5.40 23.22 24.14
N ARG A 341 -6.08 23.88 25.09
CA ARG A 341 -5.79 25.30 25.43
C ARG A 341 -4.33 25.48 25.88
N GLN A 342 -3.73 24.46 26.49
CA GLN A 342 -2.33 24.48 26.94
C GLN A 342 -1.36 23.89 25.91
N CYS A 343 -1.74 22.83 25.18
CA CYS A 343 -0.82 22.04 24.35
C CYS A 343 -1.03 22.08 22.82
N LEU A 344 -2.00 22.85 22.29
CA LEU A 344 -2.14 23.01 20.83
C LEU A 344 -0.87 23.71 20.26
N PRO A 345 -0.20 23.13 19.24
CA PRO A 345 1.01 23.70 18.63
C PRO A 345 0.87 25.15 18.16
N GLU A 346 1.91 25.96 18.40
CA GLU A 346 1.99 27.36 18.01
C GLU A 346 1.77 27.60 16.50
N PRO A 347 2.29 26.78 15.55
CA PRO A 347 2.03 26.96 14.12
C PRO A 347 0.55 26.82 13.68
N LEU A 348 -0.32 26.30 14.55
CA LEU A 348 -1.78 26.28 14.33
C LEU A 348 -2.51 27.48 14.97
N ARG A 349 -1.83 28.25 15.83
CA ARG A 349 -2.36 29.46 16.48
C ARG A 349 -1.95 30.74 15.74
N ASP A 350 -0.79 30.72 15.10
CA ASP A 350 -0.20 31.86 14.40
C ASP A 350 -0.55 31.87 12.89
N ALA A 351 0.17 32.70 12.13
CA ALA A 351 -0.03 32.84 10.70
C ALA A 351 0.76 31.82 9.84
N THR A 352 1.50 30.87 10.41
CA THR A 352 2.45 29.98 9.71
C THR A 352 1.86 29.29 8.48
N PHE A 353 0.66 28.71 8.61
CA PHE A 353 0.00 28.01 7.50
C PHE A 353 -0.89 28.90 6.61
N SER A 354 -0.88 30.24 6.76
CA SER A 354 -1.78 31.14 6.02
C SER A 354 -1.60 31.09 4.50
N SER A 355 -0.37 30.90 4.04
CA SER A 355 0.00 30.73 2.63
C SER A 355 -0.45 29.36 2.10
N VAL A 356 -0.09 28.30 2.82
CA VAL A 356 -0.41 26.89 2.51
C VAL A 356 -1.92 26.66 2.43
N LEU A 357 -2.68 27.30 3.31
CA LEU A 357 -4.14 27.20 3.38
C LEU A 357 -4.86 28.24 2.50
N ARG A 358 -4.15 29.07 1.72
CA ARG A 358 -4.76 30.21 0.99
C ARG A 358 -6.03 29.79 0.22
N ASP A 359 -5.91 28.67 -0.50
CA ASP A 359 -6.91 28.18 -1.45
C ASP A 359 -7.76 27.01 -0.89
N ASP A 360 -7.57 26.58 0.37
CA ASP A 360 -8.43 25.60 1.08
C ASP A 360 -9.33 26.27 2.13
N ALA A 361 -10.40 26.89 1.64
CA ALA A 361 -11.41 27.55 2.49
C ALA A 361 -12.14 26.59 3.45
N ALA A 362 -12.13 25.27 3.21
CA ALA A 362 -12.73 24.30 4.13
C ALA A 362 -11.83 24.08 5.35
N THR A 363 -10.52 23.87 5.11
CA THR A 363 -9.54 23.68 6.20
C THR A 363 -9.34 24.97 7.00
N LYS A 364 -9.33 26.15 6.35
CA LYS A 364 -9.34 27.46 7.04
C LYS A 364 -10.50 27.58 8.04
N ARG A 365 -11.73 27.24 7.63
CA ARG A 365 -12.91 27.30 8.52
C ARG A 365 -12.79 26.30 9.68
N CYS A 366 -12.26 25.10 9.43
CA CYS A 366 -12.01 24.13 10.51
C CYS A 366 -10.99 24.65 11.52
N LEU A 367 -9.91 25.30 11.06
CA LEU A 367 -8.90 25.89 11.94
C LEU A 367 -9.46 27.07 12.75
N ALA A 368 -10.21 27.96 12.10
CA ALA A 368 -10.88 29.07 12.79
C ALA A 368 -11.85 28.57 13.88
N GLN A 369 -12.66 27.54 13.58
CA GLN A 369 -13.57 26.95 14.56
C GLN A 369 -12.83 26.30 15.74
N LEU A 370 -11.71 25.62 15.48
CA LEU A 370 -10.85 25.07 16.54
C LEU A 370 -10.33 26.18 17.46
N LEU A 371 -9.84 27.29 16.90
CA LEU A 371 -9.37 28.43 17.70
C LEU A 371 -10.51 29.08 18.50
N ILE A 372 -11.71 29.20 17.92
CA ILE A 372 -12.92 29.68 18.63
C ILE A 372 -13.23 28.76 19.82
N ASN A 373 -13.35 27.45 19.59
CA ASN A 373 -13.65 26.44 20.63
C ASN A 373 -12.65 26.50 21.80
N LEU A 374 -11.39 26.84 21.55
CA LEU A 374 -10.36 26.99 22.57
C LEU A 374 -10.35 28.36 23.25
N SER A 375 -10.76 29.42 22.54
CA SER A 375 -10.89 30.78 23.07
C SER A 375 -12.09 30.97 23.99
N ASP A 376 -13.12 30.14 23.85
CA ASP A 376 -14.29 30.12 24.73
C ASP A 376 -13.86 29.68 26.14
N ASN A 377 -13.55 30.66 26.97
CA ASN A 377 -13.59 30.56 28.41
C ASN A 377 -15.06 30.44 28.84
N VAL A 378 -15.62 29.23 28.72
CA VAL A 378 -16.77 28.85 29.55
C VAL A 378 -16.28 28.83 30.99
N VAL A 379 -16.35 30.01 31.61
CA VAL A 379 -16.47 30.12 33.06
C VAL A 379 -17.76 29.37 33.37
N ASP A 380 -17.68 28.27 34.11
CA ASP A 380 -18.86 27.62 34.66
C ASP A 380 -19.52 28.58 35.66
N GLY A 381 -20.42 29.41 35.10
CA GLY A 381 -21.20 30.42 35.79
C GLY A 381 -22.30 29.83 36.64
N THR A 382 -22.02 28.75 37.39
CA THR A 382 -22.82 28.42 38.56
C THR A 382 -22.47 29.44 39.64
N ALA A 383 -23.15 30.57 39.56
CA ALA A 383 -22.99 31.69 40.48
C ALA A 383 -23.15 31.22 41.93
N ALA A 384 -22.18 31.62 42.77
CA ALA A 384 -22.41 31.71 44.20
C ALA A 384 -23.64 32.59 44.44
N THR A 385 -24.73 31.99 44.93
CA THR A 385 -25.95 32.73 45.28
C THR A 385 -26.48 32.19 46.61
N MET A 386 -25.95 32.79 47.69
CA MET A 386 -26.38 32.74 49.10
C MET A 386 -26.39 31.38 49.81
#